data_AF-A0A1M3HRY5-F1
#
_entry.id   AF-A0A1M3HRY5-F1
#
_cell.length_a   1.000
_cell.length_b   1.000
_cell.length_c   1.000
_cell.angle_alpha   90.00
_cell.angle_beta   90.00
_cell.angle_gamma   90.00
#
_symmetry.space_group_name_H-M   'P 1'
#
loop_
_entity.id
_entity.type
_entity.pdbx_description
1 polymer ?
#
loop_
_entity_poly.entity_id
_entity_poly.type
_entity_poly.pdbx_seq_one_letter_code
_entity_poly.pdbx_strand_id
1 'polypeptide(L)'
;MTNFAAATILLVNLVLPFPVLAQTVSGPAETIDGDTLSLTGIRVRLQGIDAPESKQTCEREAAQWSCGQEARETLAALVGSGSISCTGQKNDRWGRLLARCRSGSVVAKPPPDVARPAPAKTVSEDYRDTSERCAIKGNHSRKGELIYHLPGQTYYNQTRPEAMFCSEAEARAAGYRKSKI
;
A
#
# COMPACT_ATOMS: atom_id res chain seq x y z
N MET A 1 48.09 -3.61 -54.05
CA MET A 1 46.90 -2.74 -53.95
C MET A 1 45.78 -3.56 -53.33
N THR A 2 45.57 -3.53 -52.02
CA THR A 2 44.41 -4.17 -51.36
C THR A 2 44.02 -3.36 -50.13
N ASN A 3 42.87 -2.67 -50.23
CA ASN A 3 42.25 -1.89 -49.16
C ASN A 3 41.47 -2.81 -48.22
N PHE A 4 41.74 -2.76 -46.91
CA PHE A 4 40.87 -3.35 -45.89
C PHE A 4 39.97 -2.27 -45.31
N ALA A 5 38.69 -2.30 -45.69
CA ALA A 5 37.65 -1.49 -45.07
C ALA A 5 37.29 -2.09 -43.69
N ALA A 6 37.57 -1.35 -42.62
CA ALA A 6 37.16 -1.73 -41.27
C ALA A 6 35.69 -1.35 -41.08
N ALA A 7 34.81 -2.35 -41.07
CA ALA A 7 33.39 -2.18 -40.72
C ALA A 7 33.23 -2.14 -39.19
N THR A 8 33.01 -0.96 -38.63
CA THR A 8 32.64 -0.78 -37.22
C THR A 8 31.19 -1.20 -37.00
N ILE A 9 30.99 -2.32 -36.30
CA ILE A 9 29.67 -2.80 -35.89
C ILE A 9 29.19 -1.96 -34.70
N LEU A 10 28.20 -1.10 -34.92
CA LEU A 10 27.54 -0.31 -33.89
C LEU A 10 26.56 -1.21 -33.12
N LEU A 11 26.97 -1.75 -31.96
CA LEU A 11 26.12 -2.49 -31.04
C LEU A 11 25.10 -1.54 -30.38
N VAL A 12 23.93 -1.38 -30.99
CA VAL A 12 22.78 -0.69 -30.39
C VAL A 12 22.22 -1.59 -29.27
N ASN A 13 22.48 -1.23 -28.01
CA ASN A 13 21.88 -1.87 -26.83
C ASN A 13 20.39 -1.52 -26.77
N LEU A 14 19.56 -2.32 -27.43
CA LEU A 14 18.11 -2.22 -27.37
C LEU A 14 17.61 -2.81 -26.04
N VAL A 15 17.48 -1.96 -25.01
CA VAL A 15 16.87 -2.34 -23.73
C VAL A 15 15.36 -2.49 -23.94
N LEU A 16 14.89 -3.73 -24.13
CA LEU A 16 13.46 -4.02 -24.21
C LEU A 16 12.85 -3.97 -22.80
N PRO A 17 11.79 -3.18 -22.56
CA PRO A 17 11.10 -3.18 -21.27
C PRO A 17 10.43 -4.53 -21.04
N PHE A 18 10.78 -5.20 -19.92
CA PHE A 18 10.10 -6.42 -19.50
C PHE A 18 8.71 -6.07 -18.96
N PRO A 19 7.63 -6.69 -19.47
CA PRO A 19 6.31 -6.46 -18.94
C PRO A 19 6.22 -7.01 -17.51
N VAL A 20 5.81 -6.16 -16.56
CA VAL A 20 5.44 -6.59 -15.20
C VAL A 20 4.12 -7.34 -15.29
N LEU A 21 4.18 -8.68 -15.18
CA LEU A 21 2.99 -9.52 -15.18
C LEU A 21 2.22 -9.34 -13.87
N ALA A 22 0.99 -8.86 -13.97
CA ALA A 22 0.04 -8.93 -12.87
C ALA A 22 -0.42 -10.38 -12.70
N GLN A 23 -0.17 -10.96 -11.54
CA GLN A 23 -0.67 -12.28 -11.17
C GLN A 23 -2.18 -12.19 -10.97
N THR A 24 -2.92 -12.99 -11.73
CA THR A 24 -4.37 -13.16 -11.54
C THR A 24 -4.62 -14.54 -10.96
N VAL A 25 -5.32 -14.57 -9.83
CA VAL A 25 -5.71 -15.79 -9.13
C VAL A 25 -7.23 -15.82 -9.10
N SER A 26 -7.82 -16.93 -9.51
CA SER A 26 -9.27 -17.09 -9.54
C SER A 26 -9.65 -18.43 -8.93
N GLY A 27 -10.79 -18.46 -8.23
CA GLY A 27 -11.32 -19.68 -7.63
C GLY A 27 -12.27 -19.38 -6.48
N PRO A 28 -12.74 -20.41 -5.76
CA PRO A 28 -13.48 -20.22 -4.53
C PRO A 28 -12.60 -19.48 -3.52
N ALA A 29 -13.17 -18.50 -2.84
CA ALA A 29 -12.50 -17.74 -1.80
C ALA A 29 -13.08 -18.07 -0.43
N GLU A 30 -12.20 -18.37 0.51
CA GLU A 30 -12.52 -18.45 1.92
C GLU A 30 -12.05 -17.18 2.62
N THR A 31 -12.94 -16.55 3.38
CA THR A 31 -12.58 -15.36 4.16
C THR A 31 -11.82 -15.75 5.42
N ILE A 32 -10.61 -15.20 5.59
CA ILE A 32 -9.81 -15.39 6.80
C ILE A 32 -10.07 -14.25 7.79
N ASP A 33 -9.99 -12.99 7.34
CA ASP A 33 -10.21 -11.78 8.13
C ASP A 33 -10.97 -10.75 7.29
N GLY A 34 -11.28 -9.56 7.83
CA GLY A 34 -12.05 -8.53 7.11
C GLY A 34 -11.37 -7.94 5.86
N ASP A 35 -10.11 -8.27 5.60
CA ASP A 35 -9.35 -7.84 4.42
C ASP A 35 -8.52 -8.97 3.77
N THR A 36 -8.61 -10.20 4.28
CA THR A 36 -7.72 -11.29 3.91
C THR A 36 -8.53 -12.52 3.50
N LEU A 37 -8.23 -13.03 2.30
CA LEU A 37 -8.87 -14.18 1.68
C LEU A 37 -7.86 -15.31 1.43
N SER A 38 -8.36 -16.55 1.36
CA SER A 38 -7.64 -17.71 0.83
C SER A 38 -8.29 -18.12 -0.49
N LEU A 39 -7.56 -18.04 -1.58
CA LEU A 39 -8.00 -18.49 -2.90
C LEU A 39 -7.08 -19.63 -3.33
N THR A 40 -7.62 -20.85 -3.44
CA THR A 40 -6.87 -22.02 -3.91
C THR A 40 -5.52 -22.23 -3.18
N GLY A 41 -5.48 -21.89 -1.88
CA GLY A 41 -4.28 -21.99 -1.04
C GLY A 41 -3.36 -20.76 -1.09
N ILE A 42 -3.64 -19.78 -1.95
CA ILE A 42 -2.95 -18.50 -2.00
C ILE A 42 -3.65 -17.52 -1.05
N ARG A 43 -2.90 -16.98 -0.09
CA ARG A 43 -3.40 -15.91 0.77
C ARG A 43 -3.36 -14.57 0.01
N VAL A 44 -4.49 -13.89 -0.04
CA VAL A 44 -4.68 -12.61 -0.71
C VAL A 44 -5.04 -11.56 0.33
N ARG A 45 -4.32 -10.45 0.37
CA ARG A 45 -4.70 -9.25 1.13
C ARG A 45 -5.31 -8.23 0.17
N LEU A 46 -6.47 -7.70 0.53
CA LEU A 46 -7.16 -6.70 -0.27
C LEU A 46 -6.37 -5.39 -0.29
N GLN A 47 -6.13 -4.88 -1.49
CA GLN A 47 -5.34 -3.65 -1.65
C GLN A 47 -6.12 -2.43 -1.13
N GLY A 48 -5.51 -1.71 -0.19
CA GLY A 48 -6.03 -0.43 0.31
C GLY A 48 -7.15 -0.56 1.35
N ILE A 49 -7.40 -1.78 1.84
CA ILE A 49 -8.30 -2.04 2.95
C ILE A 49 -7.43 -2.47 4.14
N ASP A 50 -7.75 -1.93 5.31
CA ASP A 50 -7.20 -2.36 6.59
C ASP A 50 -8.38 -2.65 7.50
N ALA A 51 -8.60 -3.92 7.80
CA ALA A 51 -9.73 -4.38 8.59
C ALA A 51 -9.24 -4.97 9.91
N PRO A 52 -10.07 -4.97 10.97
CA PRO A 52 -9.74 -5.67 12.20
C PRO A 52 -9.50 -7.16 11.94
N GLU A 53 -8.51 -7.72 12.63
CA GLU A 53 -8.26 -9.16 12.62
C GLU A 53 -9.48 -9.90 13.20
N SER A 54 -9.80 -11.11 12.73
CA SER A 54 -11.08 -11.76 13.06
C SER A 54 -11.37 -11.93 14.55
N LYS A 55 -10.33 -12.05 15.37
CA LYS A 55 -10.46 -12.24 16.83
C LYS A 55 -10.45 -10.92 17.61
N GLN A 56 -10.36 -9.79 16.93
CA GLN A 56 -10.29 -8.49 17.56
C GLN A 56 -11.67 -8.03 18.06
N THR A 57 -11.65 -7.44 19.25
CA THR A 57 -12.77 -6.70 19.84
C THR A 57 -12.48 -5.20 19.77
N CYS A 58 -13.48 -4.40 19.44
CA CYS A 58 -13.39 -2.94 19.36
C CYS A 58 -14.30 -2.29 20.41
N GLU A 59 -14.12 -0.99 20.63
CA GLU A 59 -14.93 -0.18 21.56
C GLU A 59 -15.42 1.13 20.93
N ARG A 60 -16.69 1.47 21.18
CA ARG A 60 -17.40 2.63 20.62
C ARG A 60 -18.47 3.02 21.62
N GLU A 61 -18.41 4.27 22.09
CA GLU A 61 -19.35 4.77 23.10
C GLU A 61 -19.38 3.88 24.36
N ALA A 62 -18.21 3.42 24.80
CA ALA A 62 -17.99 2.47 25.91
C ALA A 62 -18.63 1.08 25.73
N ALA A 63 -19.24 0.78 24.58
CA ALA A 63 -19.71 -0.55 24.23
C ALA A 63 -18.62 -1.31 23.49
N GLN A 64 -18.31 -2.53 23.95
CA GLN A 64 -17.42 -3.45 23.25
C GLN A 64 -18.20 -4.36 22.31
N TRP A 65 -17.68 -4.60 21.11
CA TRP A 65 -18.26 -5.56 20.17
C TRP A 65 -17.19 -6.28 19.35
N SER A 66 -17.56 -7.44 18.81
CA SER A 66 -16.72 -8.33 18.01
C SER A 66 -16.52 -7.81 16.57
N CYS A 67 -15.94 -6.63 16.44
CA CYS A 67 -15.71 -5.97 15.15
C CYS A 67 -14.91 -6.84 14.16
N GLY A 68 -13.99 -7.68 14.64
CA GLY A 68 -13.25 -8.63 13.80
C GLY A 68 -14.15 -9.66 13.14
N GLN A 69 -15.07 -10.25 13.91
CA GLN A 69 -16.04 -11.21 13.39
C GLN A 69 -17.00 -10.54 12.41
N GLU A 70 -17.52 -9.36 12.77
CA GLU A 70 -18.42 -8.59 11.91
C GLU A 70 -17.77 -8.23 10.56
N ALA A 71 -16.50 -7.82 10.58
CA ALA A 71 -15.75 -7.51 9.36
C ALA A 71 -15.51 -8.77 8.50
N ARG A 72 -15.13 -9.90 9.12
CA ARG A 72 -14.96 -11.19 8.45
C ARG A 72 -16.26 -11.65 7.80
N GLU A 73 -17.38 -11.60 8.52
CA GLU A 73 -18.70 -11.99 8.02
C GLU A 73 -19.17 -11.09 6.89
N THR A 74 -18.94 -9.78 6.99
CA THR A 74 -19.24 -8.82 5.93
C THR A 74 -18.48 -9.17 4.64
N LEU A 75 -17.17 -9.44 4.73
CA LEU A 75 -16.40 -9.83 3.56
C LEU A 75 -16.83 -11.20 3.01
N ALA A 76 -17.13 -12.16 3.88
CA ALA A 76 -17.68 -13.46 3.46
C ALA A 76 -19.00 -13.33 2.70
N ALA A 77 -19.90 -12.45 3.14
CA ALA A 77 -21.15 -12.17 2.45
C ALA A 77 -20.94 -11.51 1.07
N LEU A 78 -19.96 -10.62 0.94
CA LEU A 78 -19.62 -9.96 -0.34
C LEU A 78 -18.98 -10.93 -1.34
N VAL A 79 -18.12 -11.83 -0.86
CA VAL A 79 -17.50 -12.88 -1.68
C VAL A 79 -18.55 -13.90 -2.11
N GLY A 80 -19.46 -14.26 -1.20
CA GLY A 80 -20.51 -15.26 -1.42
C GLY A 80 -19.94 -16.66 -1.62
N SER A 81 -20.75 -17.56 -2.17
CA SER A 81 -20.34 -18.93 -2.53
C SER A 81 -19.68 -19.04 -3.91
N GLY A 82 -19.48 -17.91 -4.60
CA GLY A 82 -18.99 -17.84 -5.97
C GLY A 82 -17.47 -17.91 -6.08
N SER A 83 -16.99 -18.22 -7.29
CA SER A 83 -15.59 -17.96 -7.63
C SER A 83 -15.37 -16.47 -7.81
N ILE A 84 -14.28 -15.96 -7.24
CA ILE A 84 -13.84 -14.57 -7.41
C ILE A 84 -12.52 -14.55 -8.19
N SER A 85 -12.18 -13.40 -8.76
CA SER A 85 -10.90 -13.17 -9.44
C SER A 85 -10.17 -12.02 -8.77
N CYS A 86 -8.92 -12.26 -8.39
CA CYS A 86 -8.04 -11.29 -7.74
C CYS A 86 -6.81 -11.03 -8.61
N THR A 87 -6.52 -9.76 -8.88
CA THR A 87 -5.35 -9.35 -9.68
C THR A 87 -4.41 -8.50 -8.82
N GLY A 88 -3.14 -8.91 -8.72
CA GLY A 88 -2.10 -8.26 -7.92
C GLY A 88 -0.72 -8.36 -8.57
N GLN A 89 0.20 -7.48 -8.16
CA GLN A 89 1.57 -7.42 -8.72
C GLN A 89 2.67 -7.63 -7.67
N LYS A 90 2.32 -7.60 -6.39
CA LYS A 90 3.29 -7.67 -5.29
C LYS A 90 2.75 -8.51 -4.14
N ASN A 91 3.67 -9.12 -3.42
CA ASN A 91 3.39 -9.74 -2.14
C ASN A 91 3.74 -8.77 -1.01
N ASP A 92 3.02 -8.84 0.10
CA ASP A 92 3.45 -8.18 1.32
C ASP A 92 4.60 -8.95 2.00
N ARG A 93 5.13 -8.40 3.09
CA ARG A 93 6.23 -9.00 3.85
C ARG A 93 5.90 -10.37 4.48
N TRP A 94 4.62 -10.73 4.53
CA TRP A 94 4.13 -12.02 5.05
C TRP A 94 3.79 -13.00 3.92
N GLY A 95 4.12 -12.65 2.67
CA GLY A 95 3.93 -13.51 1.51
C GLY A 95 2.51 -13.47 0.93
N ARG A 96 1.60 -12.65 1.45
CA ARG A 96 0.24 -12.55 0.91
C ARG A 96 0.25 -11.74 -0.38
N LEU A 97 -0.45 -12.18 -1.41
CA LEU A 97 -0.63 -11.41 -2.64
C LEU A 97 -1.47 -10.16 -2.34
N LEU A 98 -0.93 -8.96 -2.59
CA LEU A 98 -1.70 -7.72 -2.47
C LEU A 98 -2.47 -7.48 -3.78
N ALA A 99 -3.79 -7.65 -3.75
CA ALA A 99 -4.61 -7.67 -4.96
C ALA A 99 -5.95 -6.92 -4.82
N ARG A 100 -6.53 -6.58 -5.97
CA ARG A 100 -7.94 -6.17 -6.09
C ARG A 100 -8.76 -7.35 -6.55
N CYS A 101 -9.87 -7.62 -5.88
CA CYS A 101 -10.73 -8.77 -6.16
C CYS A 101 -12.08 -8.36 -6.73
N ARG A 102 -12.67 -9.23 -7.56
CA ARG A 102 -14.01 -9.09 -8.15
C ARG A 102 -14.76 -10.41 -8.00
N SER A 103 -15.98 -10.36 -7.47
CA SER A 103 -16.88 -11.51 -7.42
C SER A 103 -17.58 -11.70 -8.77
N GLY A 104 -17.72 -12.95 -9.24
CA GLY A 104 -18.34 -13.27 -10.54
C GLY A 104 -19.84 -12.92 -10.62
N SER A 105 -20.47 -12.68 -9.47
CA SER A 105 -21.75 -11.97 -9.38
C SER A 105 -21.45 -10.60 -8.78
N VAL A 106 -21.92 -9.54 -9.42
CA VAL A 106 -21.67 -8.13 -9.11
C VAL A 106 -20.23 -7.62 -9.37
N VAL A 107 -20.04 -7.08 -10.57
CA VAL A 107 -19.66 -5.65 -10.60
C VAL A 107 -20.82 -4.97 -9.89
N ALA A 108 -20.66 -4.62 -8.62
CA ALA A 108 -21.53 -3.63 -8.03
C ALA A 108 -21.22 -2.33 -8.76
N LYS A 109 -21.78 -2.17 -9.96
CA LYS A 109 -22.10 -0.84 -10.44
C LYS A 109 -23.11 -0.36 -9.41
N PRO A 110 -22.85 0.73 -8.68
CA PRO A 110 -23.86 1.29 -7.82
C PRO A 110 -25.14 1.48 -8.65
N PRO A 111 -26.33 1.15 -8.11
CA PRO A 111 -27.59 1.33 -8.83
C PRO A 111 -27.65 2.76 -9.39
N PRO A 112 -28.03 2.96 -10.67
CA PRO A 112 -27.98 4.28 -11.31
C PRO A 112 -28.89 5.34 -10.65
N ASP A 113 -29.77 4.98 -9.72
CA ASP A 113 -30.79 5.89 -9.19
C ASP A 113 -30.89 5.93 -7.66
N VAL A 114 -29.85 5.52 -6.91
CA VAL A 114 -29.71 6.07 -5.56
C VAL A 114 -29.24 7.50 -5.75
N ALA A 115 -30.20 8.42 -5.74
CA ALA A 115 -29.98 9.85 -5.63
C ALA A 115 -28.81 10.06 -4.67
N ARG A 116 -27.65 10.46 -5.21
CA ARG A 116 -26.56 10.96 -4.39
C ARG A 116 -27.21 12.04 -3.52
N PRO A 117 -27.18 11.98 -2.18
CA PRO A 117 -27.15 13.24 -1.47
C PRO A 117 -26.00 14.02 -2.10
N ALA A 118 -26.29 15.26 -2.53
CA ALA A 118 -25.32 16.21 -3.06
C ALA A 118 -23.97 16.00 -2.36
N PRO A 119 -22.85 15.91 -3.11
CA PRO A 119 -21.62 15.26 -2.64
C PRO A 119 -21.35 15.68 -1.21
N ALA A 120 -21.59 14.76 -0.27
CA ALA A 120 -21.27 14.96 1.13
C ALA A 120 -19.76 15.06 1.15
N LYS A 121 -19.30 16.32 1.17
CA LYS A 121 -17.96 16.86 1.28
C LYS A 121 -16.87 15.86 0.92
N THR A 122 -16.19 16.12 -0.19
CA THR A 122 -14.77 15.85 -0.39
C THR A 122 -14.13 15.44 0.93
N VAL A 123 -13.85 14.15 1.10
CA VAL A 123 -12.92 13.72 2.16
C VAL A 123 -11.71 14.61 1.96
N SER A 124 -11.48 15.44 2.96
CA SER A 124 -10.79 16.70 2.82
C SER A 124 -9.44 16.50 2.16
N GLU A 125 -9.04 17.50 1.37
CA GLU A 125 -7.67 17.69 0.89
C GLU A 125 -6.64 17.80 2.04
N ASP A 126 -7.07 17.60 3.29
CA ASP A 126 -6.33 17.71 4.54
C ASP A 126 -5.84 16.36 5.11
N TYR A 127 -6.43 15.20 4.76
CA TYR A 127 -5.93 13.91 5.28
C TYR A 127 -4.69 13.37 4.53
N ARG A 128 -4.39 13.85 3.31
CA ARG A 128 -3.06 13.68 2.69
C ARG A 128 -2.03 14.67 3.22
N ASP A 129 -2.50 15.76 3.84
CA ASP A 129 -1.66 16.90 4.21
C ASP A 129 -0.93 16.68 5.54
N THR A 130 -1.49 15.95 6.49
CA THR A 130 -0.78 15.73 7.78
C THR A 130 0.39 14.75 7.69
N SER A 131 0.31 13.69 6.87
CA SER A 131 1.45 12.76 6.68
C SER A 131 2.53 13.28 5.72
N GLU A 132 2.15 14.18 4.79
CA GLU A 132 3.11 14.86 3.89
C GLU A 132 3.73 16.12 4.52
N ARG A 133 3.03 16.78 5.46
CA ARG A 133 3.62 17.86 6.29
C ARG A 133 4.64 17.31 7.29
N CYS A 134 4.38 16.13 7.86
CA CYS A 134 5.27 15.46 8.80
C CYS A 134 6.28 14.54 8.13
N ALA A 135 6.87 15.00 7.02
CA ALA A 135 7.76 14.20 6.20
C ALA A 135 9.22 14.20 6.70
N ILE A 136 9.60 15.02 7.69
CA ILE A 136 11.00 15.10 8.11
C ILE A 136 11.33 13.91 9.00
N LYS A 137 12.28 13.07 8.57
CA LYS A 137 12.65 11.82 9.26
C LYS A 137 13.83 12.05 10.18
N GLY A 138 13.66 11.85 11.49
CA GLY A 138 14.72 11.88 12.50
C GLY A 138 15.20 10.49 12.90
N ASN A 139 16.50 10.31 13.05
CA ASN A 139 17.11 9.09 13.59
C ASN A 139 18.47 9.37 14.25
N HIS A 140 19.02 8.38 14.96
CA HIS A 140 20.41 8.44 15.40
C HIS A 140 21.36 8.05 14.26
N SER A 141 22.46 8.79 14.11
CA SER A 141 23.55 8.47 13.20
C SER A 141 24.37 7.29 13.74
N ARG A 142 25.23 6.70 12.90
CA ARG A 142 26.17 5.66 13.36
C ARG A 142 27.12 6.13 14.46
N LYS A 143 27.30 7.45 14.62
CA LYS A 143 28.11 8.07 15.67
C LYS A 143 27.28 8.46 16.90
N GLY A 144 26.00 8.09 16.94
CA GLY A 144 25.08 8.41 18.03
C GLY A 144 24.49 9.83 17.99
N GLU A 145 24.66 10.57 16.90
CA GLU A 145 24.14 11.94 16.79
C GLU A 145 22.68 11.94 16.32
N LEU A 146 21.83 12.78 16.91
CA LEU A 146 20.47 13.01 16.41
C LEU A 146 20.50 13.79 15.10
N ILE A 147 20.09 13.15 13.99
CA ILE A 147 20.06 13.76 12.67
C ILE A 147 18.67 13.68 12.03
N TYR A 148 18.27 14.73 11.31
CA TYR A 148 17.05 14.72 10.52
C TYR A 148 17.33 14.81 9.01
N HIS A 149 16.43 14.20 8.24
CA HIS A 149 16.44 14.13 6.79
C HIS A 149 15.22 14.80 6.20
N LEU A 150 15.43 15.70 5.24
CA LEU A 150 14.36 16.33 4.46
C LEU A 150 14.01 15.50 3.22
N PRO A 151 12.76 15.55 2.73
CA PRO A 151 12.39 15.02 1.42
C PRO A 151 13.36 15.51 0.34
N GLY A 152 13.82 14.59 -0.52
CA GLY A 152 14.77 14.89 -1.59
C GLY A 152 16.25 14.80 -1.23
N GLN A 153 16.61 14.63 0.06
CA GLN A 153 18.00 14.36 0.43
C GLN A 153 18.45 12.95 0.04
N THR A 154 19.75 12.79 -0.19
CA THR A 154 20.39 11.55 -0.68
C THR A 154 19.94 10.30 0.09
N TYR A 155 19.85 10.39 1.42
CA TYR A 155 19.50 9.26 2.27
C TYR A 155 18.03 9.21 2.71
N TYR A 156 17.22 10.18 2.33
CA TYR A 156 15.85 10.33 2.83
C TYR A 156 14.97 9.07 2.67
N ASN A 157 15.09 8.38 1.53
CA ASN A 157 14.31 7.17 1.25
C ASN A 157 14.86 5.91 1.96
N GLN A 158 16.12 5.95 2.39
CA GLN A 158 16.79 4.83 3.08
C GLN A 158 16.73 4.99 4.61
N THR A 159 16.54 6.22 5.09
CA THR A 159 16.41 6.50 6.52
C THR A 159 15.17 5.81 7.07
N ARG A 160 15.40 4.94 8.06
CA ARG A 160 14.36 4.41 8.94
C ARG A 160 14.13 5.43 10.06
N PRO A 161 12.98 6.12 10.08
CA PRO A 161 12.73 7.14 11.09
C PRO A 161 12.51 6.52 12.46
N GLU A 162 13.11 7.13 13.48
CA GLU A 162 12.82 6.91 14.90
C GLU A 162 11.87 8.00 15.43
N ALA A 163 11.87 9.17 14.77
CA ALA A 163 10.92 10.26 14.97
C ALA A 163 10.51 10.86 13.62
N MET A 164 9.30 11.41 13.56
CA MET A 164 8.79 12.19 12.42
C MET A 164 8.54 13.62 12.89
N PHE A 165 8.91 14.60 12.07
CA PHE A 165 8.69 16.02 12.35
C PHE A 165 7.95 16.70 11.21
N CYS A 166 7.16 17.70 11.57
CA CYS A 166 6.36 18.49 10.65
C CYS A 166 7.05 19.79 10.23
N SER A 167 8.17 20.14 10.87
CA SER A 167 9.04 21.24 10.44
C SER A 167 10.51 21.05 10.87
N GLU A 168 11.45 21.71 10.18
CA GLU A 168 12.86 21.72 10.60
C GLU A 168 13.04 22.37 11.97
N ALA A 169 12.19 23.34 12.31
CA ALA A 169 12.21 24.01 13.61
C ALA A 169 11.88 23.04 14.75
N GLU A 170 10.86 22.21 14.55
CA GLU A 170 10.46 21.16 15.50
C GLU A 170 11.58 20.12 15.69
N ALA A 171 12.17 19.64 14.59
CA ALA A 171 13.28 18.70 14.65
C ALA A 171 14.48 19.28 15.44
N ARG A 172 14.81 20.55 15.20
CA ARG A 172 15.88 21.25 15.93
C ARG A 172 15.54 21.45 17.41
N ALA A 173 14.30 21.79 17.73
CA ALA A 173 13.83 21.91 19.12
C ALA A 173 13.91 20.56 19.86
N ALA A 174 13.69 19.45 19.15
CA ALA A 174 13.87 18.09 19.66
C ALA A 174 15.35 17.62 19.71
N GLY A 175 16.31 18.50 19.41
CA GLY A 175 17.75 18.21 19.50
C GLY A 175 18.36 17.60 18.23
N TYR A 176 17.61 17.48 17.14
CA TYR A 176 18.13 16.95 15.88
C TYR A 176 18.82 18.05 15.06
N ARG A 177 19.97 17.72 14.48
CA ARG A 177 20.62 18.58 13.47
C ARG A 177 20.35 18.06 12.06
N LYS A 178 20.44 18.93 11.06
CA LYS A 178 20.30 18.51 9.65
C LYS A 178 21.40 17.52 9.26
N SER A 179 21.06 16.48 8.50
CA SER A 179 22.05 15.62 7.84
C SER A 179 22.93 16.43 6.90
N LYS A 180 24.24 16.17 6.90
CA LYS A 180 25.24 16.91 6.10
C LYS A 180 25.48 16.32 4.71
N ILE A 181 24.55 15.50 4.21
CA ILE A 181 24.72 14.68 2.99
C ILE A 181 23.38 14.57 2.26
#